data_AF-A0A3C0B818-F1
#
_entry.id   AF-A0A3C0B818-F1
#
_cell.length_a   1.000
_cell.length_b   1.000
_cell.length_c   1.000
_cell.angle_alpha   90.00
_cell.angle_beta   90.00
_cell.angle_gamma   90.00
#
_symmetry.space_group_name_H-M   'P 1'
#
loop_
_entity.id
_entity.type
_entity.pdbx_description
1 polymer ?
#
loop_
_entity_poly.entity_id
_entity_poly.type
_entity_poly.pdbx_seq_one_letter_code
_entity_poly.pdbx_strand_id
1 'polypeptide(L)'
;SKEDIIKYGLVSKEDYEQLEKYTLALFQRGQELAKERGLILVDTKYEFGKDGDDIFLIDEIHTPDSSRYFYLEGYQKRQDTGEPQKQ
;
A
#
# COMPACT_ATOMS: atom_id res chain seq x y z
N SER A 1 7.44 -4.44 -15.26
CA SER A 1 7.57 -5.22 -14.00
C SER A 1 8.78 -4.71 -13.21
N LYS A 2 9.14 -5.34 -12.08
CA LYS A 2 10.40 -5.07 -11.35
C LYS A 2 11.60 -5.10 -12.29
N GLU A 3 11.65 -6.12 -13.15
CA GLU A 3 12.72 -6.33 -14.12
C GLU A 3 12.81 -5.19 -15.12
N ASP A 4 11.69 -4.71 -15.66
CA ASP A 4 11.69 -3.58 -16.60
C ASP A 4 12.15 -2.29 -15.92
N ILE A 5 11.69 -2.03 -14.69
CA ILE A 5 12.05 -0.82 -13.93
C ILE A 5 13.57 -0.72 -13.74
N ILE A 6 14.19 -1.83 -13.37
CA ILE A 6 15.65 -1.91 -13.21
C ILE A 6 16.36 -1.87 -14.58
N LYS A 7 15.84 -2.59 -15.58
CA LYS A 7 16.42 -2.64 -16.93
C LYS A 7 16.49 -1.28 -17.60
N TYR A 8 15.45 -0.46 -17.44
CA TYR A 8 15.40 0.89 -18.00
C TYR A 8 16.10 1.94 -17.12
N GLY A 9 16.69 1.53 -15.99
CA GLY A 9 17.43 2.43 -15.11
C GLY A 9 16.57 3.49 -14.42
N LEU A 10 15.27 3.21 -14.23
CA LEU A 10 14.36 4.15 -13.55
C LEU A 10 14.72 4.27 -12.06
N VAL A 11 15.16 3.17 -11.46
CA VAL A 11 15.79 3.10 -10.13
C VAL A 11 16.87 2.01 -10.14
N SER A 12 17.84 2.10 -9.24
CA SER A 12 18.80 1.01 -9.02
C SER A 12 18.11 -0.23 -8.44
N LYS A 13 18.77 -1.39 -8.55
CA LYS A 13 18.24 -2.62 -7.95
C LYS A 13 18.16 -2.49 -6.44
N GLU A 14 19.19 -1.92 -5.83
CA GLU A 14 19.30 -1.72 -4.39
C GLU A 14 18.20 -0.78 -3.88
N ASP A 15 17.97 0.33 -4.57
CA ASP A 15 16.88 1.27 -4.22
C ASP A 15 15.51 0.61 -4.37
N TYR A 16 15.29 -0.18 -5.44
CA TYR A 16 14.03 -0.90 -5.65
C TYR A 16 13.74 -1.87 -4.50
N GLU A 17 14.72 -2.67 -4.10
CA GLU A 17 14.56 -3.63 -3.00
C GLU A 17 14.25 -2.93 -1.68
N GLN A 18 14.85 -1.75 -1.44
CA GLN A 18 14.57 -0.92 -0.28
C GLN A 18 13.16 -0.32 -0.31
N LEU A 19 12.71 0.18 -1.48
CA LEU A 19 11.35 0.68 -1.69
C LEU A 19 10.30 -0.42 -1.48
N GLU A 20 10.55 -1.61 -2.02
CA GLU A 20 9.68 -2.78 -1.87
C GLU A 20 9.54 -3.17 -0.39
N LYS A 21 10.66 -3.21 0.34
CA LYS A 21 10.67 -3.48 1.79
C LYS A 21 9.86 -2.44 2.57
N TYR A 22 10.06 -1.15 2.31
CA TYR A 22 9.31 -0.08 2.98
C TYR A 22 7.82 -0.13 2.66
N THR A 23 7.47 -0.32 1.38
CA THR A 23 6.09 -0.42 0.91
C THR A 23 5.33 -1.53 1.63
N LEU A 24 5.91 -2.73 1.73
CA LEU A 24 5.28 -3.87 2.39
C LEU A 24 5.15 -3.65 3.91
N ALA A 25 6.17 -3.09 4.56
CA ALA A 25 6.13 -2.78 5.99
C ALA A 25 5.05 -1.73 6.33
N LEU A 26 4.96 -0.66 5.53
CA LEU A 26 3.92 0.37 5.67
C LEU A 26 2.53 -0.21 5.43
N PHE A 27 2.37 -1.06 4.41
CA PHE A 27 1.08 -1.69 4.11
C PHE A 27 0.63 -2.62 5.23
N GLN A 28 1.52 -3.47 5.75
CA GLN A 28 1.23 -4.30 6.91
C GLN A 28 0.77 -3.45 8.11
N ARG A 29 1.52 -2.37 8.41
CA ARG A 29 1.15 -1.48 9.52
C ARG A 29 -0.20 -0.81 9.31
N GLY A 30 -0.50 -0.38 8.09
CA GLY A 30 -1.79 0.18 7.71
C GLY A 30 -2.94 -0.82 7.88
N GLN A 31 -2.73 -2.08 7.49
CA GLN A 31 -3.71 -3.15 7.67
C GLN A 31 -4.00 -3.43 9.16
N GLU A 32 -2.98 -3.44 10.02
CA GLU A 32 -3.15 -3.57 11.46
C GLU A 32 -4.01 -2.42 12.02
N LEU A 33 -3.66 -1.17 11.69
CA LEU A 33 -4.39 0.02 12.14
C LEU A 33 -5.83 0.09 11.62
N ALA A 34 -6.06 -0.32 10.37
CA ALA A 34 -7.40 -0.38 9.78
C ALA A 34 -8.26 -1.42 10.49
N LYS A 35 -7.70 -2.61 10.76
CA LYS A 35 -8.38 -3.71 11.44
C LYS A 35 -8.80 -3.33 12.85
N GLU A 36 -7.95 -2.64 13.60
CA GLU A 36 -8.30 -2.08 14.93
C GLU A 36 -9.52 -1.17 14.89
N ARG A 37 -9.80 -0.55 13.74
CA ARG A 37 -10.94 0.37 13.52
C ARG A 37 -12.12 -0.30 12.80
N GLY A 38 -12.11 -1.62 12.64
CA GLY A 38 -13.18 -2.34 11.95
C GLY A 38 -13.18 -2.12 10.43
N LEU A 39 -12.03 -1.80 9.86
CA LEU A 39 -11.82 -1.60 8.43
C LEU A 39 -10.84 -2.62 7.85
N ILE A 40 -10.88 -2.78 6.54
CA ILE A 40 -9.92 -3.53 5.73
C ILE A 40 -9.24 -2.53 4.81
N LEU A 41 -7.94 -2.34 4.96
CA LEU A 41 -7.13 -1.62 3.97
C LEU A 41 -6.92 -2.55 2.76
N VAL A 42 -7.59 -2.22 1.66
CA VAL A 42 -7.65 -3.06 0.45
C VAL A 42 -6.40 -2.86 -0.40
N ASP A 43 -6.12 -1.59 -0.72
CA ASP A 43 -4.95 -1.16 -1.46
C ASP A 43 -4.61 0.29 -1.10
N THR A 44 -3.40 0.71 -1.44
CA THR A 44 -2.91 2.06 -1.25
C THR A 44 -1.77 2.35 -2.22
N LYS A 45 -1.59 3.64 -2.54
CA LYS A 45 -0.43 4.16 -3.23
C LYS A 45 0.54 4.78 -2.21
N TYR A 46 1.84 4.66 -2.47
CA TYR A 46 2.89 5.36 -1.72
C TYR A 46 3.78 6.11 -2.70
N GLU A 47 4.29 7.25 -2.26
CA GLU A 47 5.31 8.00 -3.00
C GLU A 47 6.55 8.15 -2.14
N PHE A 48 7.71 8.00 -2.78
CA PHE A 48 9.00 8.11 -2.13
C PHE A 48 9.87 9.10 -2.89
N GLY A 49 10.60 9.91 -2.13
CA GLY A 49 11.69 10.75 -2.63
C GLY A 49 13.03 10.16 -2.24
N LYS A 50 14.08 10.48 -3.00
CA LYS A 50 15.47 10.15 -2.65
C LYS A 50 16.26 11.44 -2.53
N ASP A 51 16.99 11.59 -1.43
CA ASP A 51 17.93 12.69 -1.20
C ASP A 51 19.28 12.09 -0.76
N GLY A 52 20.30 12.25 -1.60
CA GLY A 52 21.55 11.51 -1.46
C GLY A 52 21.33 9.99 -1.56
N ASP A 53 21.74 9.25 -0.54
CA ASP A 53 21.57 7.80 -0.43
C ASP A 53 20.29 7.41 0.35
N ASP A 54 19.59 8.37 0.94
CA ASP A 54 18.45 8.13 1.80
C ASP A 54 17.13 8.19 1.02
N ILE A 55 16.23 7.25 1.32
CA ILE A 55 14.87 7.16 0.75
C ILE A 55 13.86 7.59 1.80
N PHE A 56 13.06 8.59 1.46
CA PHE A 56 12.06 9.19 2.32
C PHE A 56 10.67 8.85 1.80
N LEU A 57 9.79 8.44 2.70
CA LEU A 57 8.36 8.53 2.43
C LEU A 57 7.98 10.01 2.36
N ILE A 58 7.28 10.38 1.29
CA ILE A 58 6.75 11.72 1.08
C ILE A 58 5.22 11.65 1.01
N ASP A 59 4.58 12.67 0.42
CA ASP A 59 3.14 12.74 0.17
C ASP A 59 2.27 12.28 1.38
N GLU A 60 1.07 11.80 1.13
CA GLU A 60 0.17 11.24 2.14
C GLU A 60 0.12 9.71 2.08
N ILE A 61 -0.22 9.09 3.22
CA ILE A 61 -0.44 7.65 3.31
C ILE A 61 -1.68 7.34 4.14
N HIS A 62 -2.36 6.25 3.79
CA HIS A 62 -3.49 5.69 4.56
C HIS A 62 -4.67 6.65 4.69
N THR A 63 -4.76 7.66 3.83
CA THR A 63 -5.90 8.57 3.71
C THR A 63 -6.93 8.03 2.69
N PRO A 64 -8.18 8.49 2.70
CA PRO A 64 -9.17 8.08 1.70
C PRO A 64 -8.80 8.42 0.24
N ASP A 65 -7.94 9.42 0.03
CA ASP A 65 -7.49 9.82 -1.32
C ASP A 65 -6.39 8.91 -1.86
N SER A 66 -5.51 8.41 -0.97
CA SER A 66 -4.40 7.53 -1.32
C SER A 66 -4.70 6.04 -1.14
N SER A 67 -5.77 5.69 -0.45
CA SER A 67 -6.09 4.31 -0.04
C SER A 67 -7.57 3.97 -0.17
N ARG A 68 -7.84 2.68 -0.44
CA ARG A 68 -9.20 2.13 -0.42
C ARG A 68 -9.44 1.32 0.84
N TYR A 69 -10.58 1.59 1.47
CA TYR A 69 -11.01 0.88 2.67
C TYR A 69 -12.36 0.21 2.44
N PHE A 70 -12.53 -0.98 3.00
CA PHE A 70 -13.85 -1.60 3.20
C PHE A 70 -14.17 -1.71 4.68
N TYR A 71 -15.45 -1.79 5.01
CA TYR A 71 -15.88 -2.21 6.34
C TYR A 71 -15.59 -3.70 6.55
N LEU A 72 -15.00 -4.05 7.69
CA LEU A 72 -14.79 -5.43 8.09
C LEU A 72 -16.12 -6.15 8.34
N GLU A 73 -17.10 -5.43 8.91
CA GLU A 73 -18.43 -5.97 9.18
C GLU A 73 -19.15 -6.34 7.87
N GLY A 74 -19.50 -7.63 7.75
CA GLY A 74 -20.22 -8.14 6.58
C GLY A 74 -19.37 -8.38 5.34
N TYR A 75 -18.06 -8.11 5.38
CA TYR A 75 -17.16 -8.31 4.23
C TYR A 75 -17.25 -9.72 3.65
N GLN A 76 -17.07 -10.75 4.49
CA GLN A 76 -17.08 -12.15 4.06
C GLN A 76 -18.42 -12.54 3.45
N LYS A 77 -19.54 -12.19 4.10
CA LYS A 77 -20.88 -12.48 3.60
C LYS A 77 -21.10 -11.88 2.21
N ARG A 78 -20.72 -10.61 2.00
CA ARG A 78 -20.81 -9.93 0.70
C ARG A 78 -19.93 -10.59 -0.35
N GLN A 79 -18.73 -10.99 0.04
CA GLN A 79 -17.80 -11.72 -0.82
C GLN A 79 -18.40 -13.05 -1.28
N ASP A 80 -19.03 -13.80 -0.37
CA ASP A 80 -19.63 -15.10 -0.65
C ASP A 80 -20.90 -15.00 -1.50
N THR A 81 -21.67 -13.92 -1.34
CA THR A 81 -22.92 -13.69 -2.11
C THR A 81 -22.70 -12.88 -3.40
N GLY A 82 -21.47 -12.45 -3.68
CA GLY A 82 -21.14 -11.63 -4.85
C GLY A 82 -21.71 -10.20 -4.77
N GLU A 83 -22.05 -9.73 -3.57
CA GLU A 83 -22.51 -8.35 -3.35
C GLU A 83 -21.34 -7.36 -3.34
N PRO A 84 -21.55 -6.11 -3.78
CA PRO A 84 -20.56 -5.06 -3.63
C PRO A 84 -20.15 -4.85 -2.16
N GLN A 85 -18.85 -4.62 -1.94
CA GLN A 85 -18.30 -4.30 -0.63
C GLN A 85 -18.67 -2.88 -0.20
N LYS A 86 -18.86 -2.71 1.10
CA LYS A 86 -19.15 -1.39 1.69
C LYS A 86 -17.84 -0.65 1.90
N GLN A 87 -17.73 0.55 1.35
CA GLN A 87 -16.60 1.47 1.51
C GLN A 87 -16.97 2.60 2.48
#